data_AF-A0A315EVP9-F1
#
_entry.id   AF-A0A315EVP9-F1
#
_cell.length_a   1.000
_cell.length_b   1.000
_cell.length_c   1.000
_cell.angle_alpha   90.00
_cell.angle_beta   90.00
_cell.angle_gamma   90.00
#
_symmetry.space_group_name_H-M   'P 1'
#
loop_
_entity.id
_entity.type
_entity.pdbx_description
1 polymer ?
#
loop_
_entity_poly.entity_id
_entity_poly.type
_entity_poly.pdbx_seq_one_letter_code
_entity_poly.pdbx_strand_id
1 'polypeptide(L)'
;MTSPQAKIQEDTHFRIMRILQENPDLTQRELADQLGMSVSGLNYCLKALIDKGFVKMQNFQNSKNKFKYVYLLTPMGIAEKLALTSRFLSRKMQEYEALKLEIQALQSEVDTPGQDKTQKA
;
A
#
# COMPACT_ATOMS: atom_id res chain seq x y z
N MET A 1 11.75 5.25 16.93
CA MET A 1 11.44 5.59 15.53
C MET A 1 11.42 4.31 14.72
N THR A 2 10.35 4.03 13.95
CA THR A 2 10.26 2.82 13.11
C THR A 2 11.18 2.95 11.89
N SER A 3 11.90 1.87 11.55
CA SER A 3 12.82 1.86 10.41
C SER A 3 12.09 2.09 9.07
N PRO A 4 12.77 2.62 8.03
CA PRO A 4 12.17 2.78 6.69
C PRO A 4 11.59 1.47 6.15
N GLN A 5 12.30 0.36 6.37
CA GLN A 5 11.86 -0.98 5.97
C GLN A 5 10.55 -1.39 6.66
N ALA A 6 10.41 -1.10 7.96
CA ALA A 6 9.19 -1.40 8.71
C ALA A 6 7.99 -0.59 8.19
N LYS A 7 8.19 0.67 7.77
CA LYS A 7 7.12 1.49 7.18
C LYS A 7 6.64 0.91 5.86
N ILE A 8 7.56 0.49 4.98
CA ILE A 8 7.22 -0.16 3.70
C ILE A 8 6.43 -1.46 3.96
N GLN A 9 6.84 -2.23 4.96
CA GLN A 9 6.13 -3.45 5.35
C GLN A 9 4.73 -3.16 5.89
N GLU A 10 4.57 -2.16 6.75
CA GLU A 10 3.26 -1.70 7.23
C GLU A 10 2.35 -1.27 6.08
N ASP A 11 2.86 -0.48 5.14
CA ASP A 11 2.12 -0.01 3.97
C ASP A 11 1.70 -1.18 3.08
N THR A 12 2.59 -2.16 2.89
CA THR A 12 2.30 -3.38 2.14
C THR A 12 1.19 -4.18 2.80
N HIS A 13 1.28 -4.42 4.12
CA HIS A 13 0.25 -5.11 4.88
C HIS A 13 -1.09 -4.38 4.84
N PHE A 14 -1.09 -3.05 5.01
CA PHE A 14 -2.28 -2.22 4.90
C PHE A 14 -2.98 -2.40 3.54
N ARG A 15 -2.23 -2.30 2.44
CA ARG A 15 -2.78 -2.43 1.09
C ARG A 15 -3.34 -3.82 0.83
N ILE A 16 -2.64 -4.89 1.23
CA ILE A 16 -3.14 -6.26 1.14
C ILE A 16 -4.46 -6.38 1.90
N MET A 17 -4.49 -5.99 3.17
CA MET A 17 -5.68 -6.13 4.03
C MET A 17 -6.86 -5.29 3.52
N ARG A 18 -6.59 -4.12 2.94
CA ARG A 18 -7.61 -3.30 2.29
C ARG A 18 -8.24 -4.00 1.10
N ILE A 19 -7.44 -4.52 0.17
CA ILE A 19 -7.94 -5.21 -1.02
C ILE A 19 -8.71 -6.48 -0.62
N LEU A 20 -8.21 -7.25 0.35
CA LEU A 20 -8.90 -8.44 0.84
C LEU A 20 -10.28 -8.15 1.43
N GLN A 21 -10.45 -6.98 2.06
CA GLN A 21 -11.76 -6.57 2.56
C GLN A 21 -12.70 -6.14 1.43
N GLU A 22 -12.19 -5.47 0.41
CA GLU A 22 -12.98 -4.97 -0.72
C GLU A 22 -13.36 -6.10 -1.68
N ASN A 23 -12.46 -7.05 -1.93
CA ASN A 23 -12.59 -8.14 -2.90
C ASN A 23 -12.03 -9.46 -2.34
N PRO A 24 -12.78 -10.19 -1.50
CA PRO A 24 -12.29 -11.43 -0.88
C PRO A 24 -12.06 -12.57 -1.87
N ASP A 25 -12.70 -12.50 -3.04
CA ASP A 25 -12.65 -13.50 -4.10
C ASP A 25 -11.42 -13.37 -5.02
N LEU A 26 -10.44 -12.51 -4.72
CA LEU A 26 -9.25 -12.44 -5.57
C LEU A 26 -8.33 -13.63 -5.34
N THR A 27 -7.80 -14.18 -6.43
CA THR A 27 -6.68 -15.13 -6.37
C THR A 27 -5.41 -14.42 -5.93
N GLN A 28 -4.41 -15.18 -5.47
CA GLN A 28 -3.09 -14.63 -5.14
C GLN A 28 -2.48 -13.88 -6.33
N ARG A 29 -2.66 -14.39 -7.56
CA ARG A 29 -2.07 -13.76 -8.75
C ARG A 29 -2.72 -12.41 -9.03
N GLU A 30 -4.05 -12.34 -9.04
CA GLU A 30 -4.78 -11.09 -9.24
C GLU A 30 -4.45 -10.06 -8.15
N LEU A 31 -4.34 -10.50 -6.89
CA LEU A 31 -3.95 -9.63 -5.78
C LEU A 31 -2.51 -9.10 -5.93
N ALA A 32 -1.58 -9.93 -6.40
CA ALA A 32 -0.19 -9.53 -6.62
C ALA A 32 -0.09 -8.52 -7.78
N ASP A 33 -0.83 -8.76 -8.86
CA ASP A 33 -0.91 -7.87 -10.02
C ASP A 33 -1.48 -6.50 -9.63
N GLN A 34 -2.57 -6.45 -8.85
CA GLN A 34 -3.13 -5.17 -8.35
C GLN A 34 -2.18 -4.38 -7.45
N LEU A 35 -1.31 -5.07 -6.72
CA LEU A 35 -0.34 -4.45 -5.81
C LEU A 35 1.00 -4.11 -6.47
N GLY A 36 1.21 -4.51 -7.73
CA GLY A 36 2.50 -4.38 -8.42
C GLY A 36 3.61 -5.21 -7.76
N MET A 37 3.26 -6.36 -7.18
CA MET A 37 4.18 -7.23 -6.44
C MET A 37 4.37 -8.57 -7.16
N SER A 38 5.47 -9.26 -6.87
CA SER A 38 5.60 -10.66 -7.28
C SER A 38 4.66 -11.55 -6.48
N VAL A 39 4.16 -12.63 -7.10
CA VAL A 39 3.30 -13.63 -6.42
C VAL A 39 4.01 -14.23 -5.20
N SER A 40 5.32 -14.47 -5.28
CA SER A 40 6.13 -14.96 -4.16
C SER A 40 6.18 -13.96 -3.01
N GLY A 41 6.36 -12.67 -3.31
CA GLY A 41 6.36 -11.60 -2.30
C GLY A 41 5.00 -11.47 -1.62
N LEU A 42 3.91 -11.54 -2.39
CA LEU A 42 2.57 -11.56 -1.82
C LEU A 42 2.35 -12.78 -0.93
N ASN A 43 2.73 -13.98 -1.38
CA ASN A 43 2.57 -15.21 -0.60
C ASN A 43 3.33 -15.12 0.74
N TYR A 44 4.55 -14.56 0.72
CA TYR A 44 5.29 -14.29 1.96
C TYR A 44 4.52 -13.36 2.91
N CYS A 45 3.96 -12.26 2.40
CA CYS A 45 3.15 -11.35 3.20
C CYS A 45 1.86 -12.00 3.71
N LEU A 46 1.16 -12.78 2.88
CA LEU A 46 -0.06 -13.48 3.28
C LEU A 46 0.20 -14.48 4.39
N LYS A 47 1.28 -15.27 4.31
CA LYS A 47 1.69 -16.17 5.40
C LYS A 47 1.93 -15.39 6.70
N ALA A 48 2.68 -14.30 6.64
CA ALA A 48 2.92 -13.47 7.82
C ALA A 48 1.62 -12.89 8.42
N LEU A 49 0.65 -12.50 7.58
CA LEU A 49 -0.65 -12.01 8.04
C LEU A 49 -1.54 -13.13 8.62
N ILE A 50 -1.42 -14.35 8.10
CA ILE A 50 -2.10 -15.54 8.63
C ILE A 50 -1.49 -15.95 9.97
N ASP A 51 -0.16 -15.99 10.07
CA ASP A 51 0.57 -16.34 11.29
C ASP A 51 0.27 -15.35 12.43
N LYS A 52 0.05 -14.07 12.09
CA LYS A 52 -0.41 -13.03 13.03
C LYS A 52 -1.90 -13.14 13.39
N GLY A 53 -2.67 -14.00 12.72
CA GLY A 53 -4.11 -14.16 12.93
C GLY A 53 -4.96 -13.04 12.30
N PHE A 54 -4.39 -12.20 11.45
CA PHE A 54 -5.12 -11.11 10.79
C PHE A 54 -5.90 -11.57 9.56
N VAL A 55 -5.39 -12.58 8.86
CA VAL A 55 -6.02 -13.17 7.67
C VAL A 55 -6.29 -14.64 7.93
N LYS A 56 -7.44 -15.13 7.46
CA LYS A 56 -7.78 -16.54 7.42
C LYS A 56 -7.92 -17.00 5.98
N MET A 57 -7.33 -18.15 5.67
CA MET A 57 -7.49 -18.82 4.38
C MET A 57 -8.64 -19.84 4.49
N GLN A 58 -9.56 -19.82 3.53
CA GLN A 58 -10.60 -20.83 3.37
C GLN A 58 -10.52 -21.52 2.01
N ASN A 59 -10.69 -22.85 2.01
CA ASN A 59 -10.75 -23.65 0.79
C ASN A 59 -12.21 -23.79 0.38
N PHE A 60 -12.58 -23.31 -0.81
CA PHE A 60 -13.91 -23.58 -1.35
C PHE A 60 -13.97 -25.00 -1.92
N GLN A 61 -14.40 -25.97 -1.11
CA GLN A 61 -14.69 -27.32 -1.61
C GLN A 61 -15.95 -27.38 -2.51
N ASN A 62 -16.84 -26.37 -2.41
CA ASN A 62 -18.14 -26.34 -3.09
C ASN A 62 -18.24 -25.40 -4.30
N SER A 63 -17.15 -24.73 -4.72
CA SER A 63 -17.20 -23.90 -5.94
C SER A 63 -16.90 -24.74 -7.19
N LYS A 64 -17.50 -24.37 -8.34
CA LYS A 64 -17.22 -24.99 -9.65
C LYS A 64 -15.73 -24.95 -10.02
N ASN A 65 -14.94 -24.10 -9.37
CA ASN A 65 -13.48 -24.02 -9.45
C ASN A 65 -12.84 -24.55 -8.15
N LYS A 66 -12.58 -25.85 -8.09
CA LYS A 66 -12.05 -26.59 -6.92
C LYS A 66 -10.68 -26.12 -6.37
N PHE A 67 -10.06 -25.10 -6.95
CA PHE A 67 -8.69 -24.66 -6.65
C PHE A 67 -8.58 -23.22 -6.12
N LYS A 68 -9.71 -22.58 -5.78
CA LYS A 68 -9.71 -21.19 -5.32
C LYS A 68 -9.60 -21.11 -3.80
N TYR A 69 -8.48 -20.57 -3.32
CA TYR A 69 -8.33 -20.12 -1.93
C TYR A 69 -8.96 -18.74 -1.79
N VAL A 70 -9.78 -18.55 -0.75
CA VAL A 70 -10.36 -17.26 -0.38
C VAL A 70 -9.66 -16.76 0.87
N TYR A 71 -9.29 -15.48 0.86
CA TYR A 71 -8.60 -14.81 1.97
C TYR A 71 -9.55 -13.82 2.63
N LEU A 72 -9.82 -14.02 3.91
CA LEU A 72 -10.76 -13.21 4.67
C LEU A 72 -10.04 -12.55 5.84
N LEU A 73 -10.36 -11.28 6.12
CA LEU A 73 -9.93 -10.65 7.36
C LEU A 73 -10.65 -11.27 8.55
N THR A 74 -9.91 -11.51 9.62
CA THR A 74 -10.49 -11.82 10.93
C THR A 74 -10.96 -10.53 11.61
N PRO A 75 -11.77 -10.58 12.68
CA PRO A 75 -12.07 -9.40 13.48
C PRO A 75 -10.81 -8.67 13.98
N MET A 76 -9.78 -9.44 14.38
CA MET A 76 -8.46 -8.90 14.75
C MET A 76 -7.76 -8.24 13.57
N GLY A 77 -7.86 -8.82 12.37
CA GLY A 77 -7.36 -8.22 11.14
C GLY A 77 -8.07 -6.92 10.77
N ILE A 78 -9.38 -6.82 10.96
CA ILE A 78 -10.14 -5.59 10.73
C ILE A 78 -9.63 -4.48 11.68
N ALA A 79 -9.45 -4.80 12.96
CA ALA A 79 -8.91 -3.86 13.94
C ALA A 79 -7.50 -3.37 13.58
N GLU A 80 -6.58 -4.29 13.22
CA GLU A 80 -5.24 -3.90 12.80
C GLU A 80 -5.25 -3.10 11.49
N LYS A 81 -6.12 -3.44 10.53
CA LYS A 81 -6.26 -2.68 9.29
C LYS A 81 -6.63 -1.22 9.59
N LEU A 82 -7.54 -0.99 10.55
CA LEU A 82 -7.92 0.37 10.97
C LEU A 82 -6.74 1.10 11.61
N ALA A 83 -5.98 0.44 12.48
CA ALA A 83 -4.79 1.02 13.09
C ALA A 83 -3.73 1.40 12.03
N LEU A 84 -3.49 0.51 11.07
CA LEU A 84 -2.62 0.76 9.92
C LEU A 84 -3.13 1.91 9.04
N THR A 85 -4.45 2.00 8.85
CA THR A 85 -5.08 3.08 8.05
C THR A 85 -4.73 4.44 8.63
N SER A 86 -4.87 4.63 9.94
CA SER A 86 -4.55 5.90 10.60
C SER A 86 -3.07 6.28 10.44
N ARG A 87 -2.16 5.30 10.62
CA ARG A 87 -0.72 5.51 10.43
C ARG A 87 -0.37 5.83 8.98
N PHE A 88 -0.98 5.12 8.03
CA PHE A 88 -0.80 5.33 6.59
C PHE A 88 -1.29 6.71 6.17
N LEU A 89 -2.50 7.10 6.60
CA LEU A 89 -3.08 8.41 6.30
C LEU A 89 -2.20 9.55 6.82
N SER A 90 -1.73 9.46 8.06
CA SER A 90 -0.84 10.47 8.64
C SER A 90 0.42 10.67 7.78
N ARG A 91 1.05 9.57 7.32
CA ARG A 91 2.20 9.64 6.41
C ARG A 91 1.84 10.27 5.07
N LYS A 92 0.72 9.88 4.45
CA LYS A 92 0.28 10.44 3.17
C LYS A 92 -0.03 11.93 3.23
N MET A 93 -0.57 12.40 4.35
CA MET A 93 -0.76 13.85 4.56
C MET A 93 0.58 14.58 4.63
N GLN A 94 1.58 14.02 5.33
CA GLN A 94 2.92 14.63 5.39
C GLN A 94 3.61 14.65 4.01
N GLU A 95 3.54 13.54 3.28
CA GLU A 95 4.06 13.45 1.90
C GLU A 95 3.37 14.46 0.98
N TYR A 96 2.04 14.59 1.09
CA TYR A 96 1.26 15.54 0.29
C TYR A 96 1.66 17.00 0.56
N GLU A 97 1.78 17.41 1.82
CA GLU A 97 2.18 18.78 2.14
C GLU A 97 3.62 19.07 1.66
N ALA A 98 4.54 18.10 1.79
CA ALA A 98 5.90 18.25 1.27
C ALA A 98 5.90 18.40 -0.26
N LEU A 99 5.17 17.54 -0.97
CA LEU A 99 5.03 17.60 -2.42
C LEU A 99 4.39 18.90 -2.89
N LYS A 100 3.39 19.40 -2.15
CA LYS A 100 2.73 20.68 -2.45
C LYS A 100 3.71 21.85 -2.35
N LEU A 101 4.55 21.89 -1.32
CA LEU A 101 5.59 22.90 -1.19
C LEU A 101 6.64 22.82 -2.31
N GLU A 102 7.04 21.60 -2.68
CA GLU A 102 7.98 21.36 -3.79
C GLU A 102 7.41 21.86 -5.13
N ILE A 103 6.15 21.53 -5.42
CA ILE A 103 5.45 22.01 -6.63
C ILE A 103 5.37 23.54 -6.65
N GLN A 104 5.07 24.18 -5.52
CA GLN A 104 5.03 25.65 -5.44
C GLN A 104 6.40 26.29 -5.72
N ALA A 105 7.47 25.71 -5.18
CA ALA A 105 8.84 26.17 -5.46
C ALA A 105 9.16 26.04 -6.95
N LEU A 106 8.91 24.87 -7.54
CA LEU A 106 9.15 24.62 -8.97
C LEU A 106 8.32 25.54 -9.88
N GLN A 107 7.08 25.87 -9.52
CA GLN A 107 6.27 26.83 -10.26
C GLN A 107 6.91 28.23 -10.25
N SER A 108 7.41 28.68 -9.09
CA SER A 108 8.09 29.98 -8.99
C SER A 108 9.39 30.07 -9.79
N GLU A 109 10.12 28.95 -9.92
CA GLU A 109 11.32 28.86 -10.76
C GLU A 109 10.99 29.03 -12.25
N VAL A 110 9.87 28.46 -12.71
CA VAL A 110 9.41 28.57 -14.10
C VAL A 110 8.83 29.96 -14.39
N ASP A 111 8.14 30.57 -13.43
CA ASP A 111 7.49 31.88 -13.57
C ASP A 111 8.46 33.06 -13.51
N THR A 112 9.70 32.85 -13.06
CA THR A 112 10.73 33.89 -13.07
C THR A 112 11.32 33.96 -14.49
N PRO A 113 11.03 35.00 -15.30
CA PRO A 113 11.66 35.15 -16.60
C PRO A 113 13.15 35.34 -16.35
N GLY A 114 13.99 34.57 -17.04
CA GLY A 114 15.43 34.61 -16.90
C GLY A 114 15.94 36.05 -16.85
N GLN A 115 16.40 36.48 -15.66
CA GLN A 115 17.35 37.58 -15.56
C GLN A 115 18.68 37.04 -16.08
N ASP A 116 18.74 36.85 -17.39
CA ASP A 116 19.97 36.54 -18.08
C ASP A 116 20.84 37.80 -18.01
N LYS A 117 22.01 37.58 -17.44
CA LYS A 117 22.99 38.58 -17.08
C LYS A 117 23.54 39.21 -18.35
N THR A 118 22.92 40.28 -18.84
CA THR A 118 23.61 41.20 -19.77
C THR A 118 24.53 42.11 -18.96
N GLN A 119 25.62 41.53 -18.47
CA GLN A 119 26.85 42.25 -18.11
C GLN A 119 27.96 41.73 -19.02
N LYS A 120 28.09 42.35 -20.20
CA LYS A 120 29.32 42.49 -20.99
C LYS A 120 29.19 43.89 -21.62
N ALA A 121 29.83 44.89 -21.02
CA ALA A 121 31.21 45.33 -21.31
C ALA A 121 31.25 46.18 -22.57
#